data_AF-A0A0S8E7C0-F1
#
_entry.id   AF-A0A0S8E7C0-F1
#
_cell.length_a   1.000
_cell.length_b   1.000
_cell.length_c   1.000
_cell.angle_alpha   90.00
_cell.angle_beta   90.00
_cell.angle_gamma   90.00
#
_symmetry.space_group_name_H-M   'P 1'
#
loop_
_entity.id
_entity.type
_entity.pdbx_description
1 polymer ?
#
loop_
_entity_poly.entity_id
_entity_poly.type
_entity_poly.pdbx_seq_one_letter_code
_entity_poly.pdbx_strand_id
1 'polypeptide(L)'
;KPKLPYEPITERTLQVLRDLSKDPKKVDSPFDLAETLFLSGNVKEAAVFYTEALVRTEPNDVGSSRYRAWLLYQTGNCLRNTDPPVATKTYTRLLTEYPDSPWADIAAAQLRLIDWYLKDEPHKLVASAEEADEK
;
A
#
# COMPACT_ATOMS: atom_id res chain seq x y z
N LYS A 1 35.44 -3.43 -7.82
CA LYS A 1 34.16 -3.36 -7.06
C LYS A 1 33.40 -4.65 -7.36
N PRO A 2 33.05 -5.49 -6.39
CA PRO A 2 32.19 -6.64 -6.65
C PRO A 2 30.82 -6.10 -7.06
N LYS A 3 30.36 -6.44 -8.26
CA LYS A 3 28.94 -6.30 -8.61
C LYS A 3 28.25 -7.46 -7.90
N LEU A 4 27.40 -7.16 -6.93
CA LEU A 4 26.41 -8.14 -6.49
C LEU A 4 25.61 -8.54 -7.74
N PRO A 5 25.51 -9.83 -8.08
CA PRO A 5 24.64 -10.25 -9.17
C PRO A 5 23.21 -10.01 -8.68
N TYR A 6 22.64 -8.87 -9.05
CA TYR A 6 21.21 -8.69 -8.95
C TYR A 6 20.60 -9.49 -10.09
N GLU A 7 20.08 -10.67 -9.75
CA GLU A 7 19.14 -11.37 -10.62
C GLU A 7 17.74 -10.85 -10.29
N PRO A 8 17.02 -10.29 -11.28
CA PRO A 8 15.62 -9.90 -11.09
C PRO A 8 14.79 -11.10 -10.63
N ILE A 9 13.76 -10.84 -9.84
CA ILE A 9 12.77 -11.86 -9.48
C ILE A 9 12.18 -12.44 -10.77
N THR A 10 12.22 -13.76 -10.91
CA THR A 10 11.73 -14.43 -12.12
C THR A 10 10.20 -14.30 -12.26
N GLU A 11 9.69 -14.30 -13.49
CA GLU A 11 8.23 -14.34 -13.73
C GLU A 11 7.55 -15.55 -13.07
N ARG A 12 8.25 -16.68 -12.96
CA ARG A 12 7.75 -17.85 -12.24
C ARG A 12 7.53 -17.53 -10.76
N THR A 13 8.48 -16.85 -10.13
CA THR A 13 8.35 -16.41 -8.73
C THR A 13 7.21 -15.41 -8.58
N LEU A 14 7.10 -14.43 -9.48
CA LEU A 14 5.98 -13.47 -9.47
C LEU A 14 4.63 -14.17 -9.62
N GLN A 15 4.55 -15.19 -10.48
CA GLN A 15 3.33 -15.97 -10.65
C GLN A 15 2.94 -16.71 -9.38
N VAL A 16 3.90 -17.32 -8.67
CA VAL A 16 3.64 -17.95 -7.36
C VAL A 16 3.08 -16.93 -6.36
N LEU A 17 3.64 -15.73 -6.31
CA LEU A 17 3.18 -14.66 -5.41
C LEU A 17 1.75 -14.20 -5.74
N ARG A 18 1.44 -14.04 -7.03
CA ARG A 18 0.08 -13.74 -7.50
C ARG A 18 -0.90 -14.85 -7.12
N ASP A 19 -0.51 -16.11 -7.23
CA ASP A 19 -1.37 -17.24 -6.87
C ASP A 19 -1.59 -17.32 -5.36
N LEU A 20 -0.57 -17.05 -4.54
CA LEU A 20 -0.72 -16.95 -3.09
C LEU A 20 -1.68 -15.82 -2.68
N SER A 21 -1.68 -14.68 -3.38
CA SER A 21 -2.62 -13.58 -3.08
C SER A 21 -4.09 -13.94 -3.31
N LYS A 22 -4.40 -15.02 -4.03
CA LYS A 22 -5.78 -15.50 -4.21
C LYS A 22 -6.31 -16.20 -2.95
N ASP A 23 -5.41 -16.68 -2.10
CA ASP A 23 -5.75 -17.35 -0.84
C ASP A 23 -4.75 -16.93 0.27
N PRO A 24 -4.80 -15.66 0.72
CA PRO A 24 -3.79 -15.11 1.62
C PRO A 24 -3.80 -15.77 3.01
N LYS A 25 -4.88 -16.49 3.34
CA LYS A 25 -5.02 -17.26 4.59
C LYS A 25 -4.01 -18.40 4.71
N LYS A 26 -3.49 -18.90 3.59
CA LYS A 26 -2.49 -19.98 3.56
C LYS A 26 -1.06 -19.55 3.87
N VAL A 27 -0.80 -18.24 3.92
CA VAL A 27 0.51 -17.72 4.28
C VAL A 27 0.59 -17.58 5.79
N ASP A 28 1.61 -18.18 6.41
CA ASP A 28 1.80 -18.17 7.86
C ASP A 28 2.00 -16.75 8.39
N SER A 29 2.93 -16.01 7.78
CA SER A 29 3.19 -14.59 8.07
C SER A 29 2.77 -13.70 6.90
N PRO A 30 1.50 -13.27 6.84
CA PRO A 30 1.04 -12.36 5.79
C PRO A 30 1.76 -11.01 5.85
N PHE A 31 2.17 -10.55 7.03
CA PHE A 31 2.88 -9.29 7.19
C PHE A 31 4.25 -9.27 6.52
N ASP A 32 5.10 -10.26 6.82
CA ASP A 32 6.46 -10.29 6.27
C ASP A 32 6.43 -10.40 4.73
N LEU A 33 5.45 -11.14 4.20
CA LEU A 33 5.23 -11.23 2.78
C LEU A 33 4.76 -9.89 2.19
N ALA A 34 3.85 -9.18 2.87
CA ALA A 34 3.38 -7.86 2.45
C ALA A 34 4.52 -6.84 2.40
N GLU A 35 5.38 -6.78 3.43
CA GLU A 35 6.56 -5.91 3.45
C GLU A 35 7.50 -6.22 2.28
N THR A 36 7.79 -7.50 2.06
CA THR A 36 8.65 -7.95 0.97
C THR A 36 8.09 -7.55 -0.39
N LEU A 37 6.79 -7.76 -0.61
CA LEU A 37 6.10 -7.40 -1.84
C LEU A 37 6.09 -5.88 -2.06
N PHE A 38 5.81 -5.11 -1.01
CA PHE A 38 5.80 -3.65 -1.05
C PHE A 38 7.18 -3.10 -1.43
N LEU A 39 8.24 -3.56 -0.76
CA LEU A 39 9.63 -3.17 -1.05
C LEU A 39 10.08 -3.60 -2.45
N SER A 40 9.48 -4.67 -2.98
CA SER A 40 9.73 -5.16 -4.34
C SER A 40 8.85 -4.48 -5.41
N GLY A 41 8.03 -3.49 -5.02
CA GLY A 41 7.14 -2.76 -5.94
C GLY A 41 5.85 -3.49 -6.34
N ASN A 42 5.60 -4.68 -5.80
CA ASN A 42 4.38 -5.47 -6.06
C ASN A 42 3.25 -5.01 -5.14
N VAL A 43 2.88 -3.73 -5.24
CA VAL A 43 1.98 -3.06 -4.30
C VAL A 43 0.57 -3.63 -4.31
N LYS A 44 0.11 -4.18 -5.44
CA LYS A 44 -1.23 -4.78 -5.56
C LYS A 44 -1.35 -6.03 -4.68
N GLU A 45 -0.39 -6.95 -4.79
CA GLU A 45 -0.34 -8.16 -3.98
C GLU A 45 -0.04 -7.82 -2.51
N ALA A 46 0.84 -6.84 -2.25
CA ALA A 46 1.12 -6.36 -0.90
C ALA A 46 -0.14 -5.89 -0.16
N ALA A 47 -1.04 -5.16 -0.84
CA ALA A 47 -2.31 -4.71 -0.25
C ALA A 47 -3.16 -5.87 0.29
N VAL A 48 -3.21 -6.98 -0.44
CA VAL A 48 -3.97 -8.18 -0.05
C VAL A 48 -3.41 -8.75 1.26
N PHE A 49 -2.08 -8.88 1.35
CA PHE A 49 -1.43 -9.46 2.52
C PHE A 49 -1.41 -8.53 3.73
N TYR A 50 -1.27 -7.21 3.55
CA TYR A 50 -1.46 -6.26 4.65
C TYR A 50 -2.90 -6.30 5.19
N THR A 51 -3.89 -6.44 4.31
CA THR A 51 -5.30 -6.59 4.70
C THR A 51 -5.51 -7.87 5.50
N GLU A 52 -4.95 -8.99 5.05
CA GLU A 52 -5.00 -10.25 5.79
C GLU A 52 -4.30 -10.16 7.16
N ALA A 53 -3.12 -9.55 7.23
CA ALA A 53 -2.42 -9.32 8.49
C ALA A 53 -3.26 -8.46 9.46
N LEU A 54 -3.96 -7.45 8.94
CA LEU A 54 -4.84 -6.60 9.73
C LEU A 54 -6.07 -7.36 10.24
N VAL A 55 -6.61 -8.30 9.47
CA VAL A 55 -7.71 -9.18 9.90
C VAL A 55 -7.26 -10.13 11.02
N ARG A 56 -6.03 -10.69 10.94
CA ARG A 56 -5.49 -11.59 11.96
C ARG A 56 -5.05 -10.90 13.25
N THR A 57 -4.91 -9.57 13.22
CA THR A 57 -4.48 -8.81 14.39
C THR A 57 -5.72 -8.31 15.14
N GLU A 58 -5.94 -8.77 16.37
CA GLU A 58 -7.14 -8.38 17.14
C GLU A 58 -7.17 -6.87 17.46
N PRO A 59 -8.28 -6.15 17.18
CA PRO A 59 -8.39 -4.71 17.45
C PRO A 59 -8.25 -4.30 18.91
N ASN A 60 -8.64 -5.18 19.83
CA ASN A 60 -8.70 -4.90 21.26
C ASN A 60 -7.47 -5.41 22.03
N ASP A 61 -6.49 -5.98 21.34
CA ASP A 61 -5.21 -6.30 21.96
C ASP A 61 -4.44 -4.99 22.21
N VAL A 62 -4.23 -4.67 23.49
CA VAL A 62 -3.59 -3.42 23.94
C VAL A 62 -2.18 -3.26 23.35
N GLY A 63 -1.50 -4.37 23.05
CA GLY A 63 -0.18 -4.35 22.40
C GLY A 63 -0.21 -4.09 20.90
N SER A 64 -1.37 -4.22 20.24
CA SER A 64 -1.46 -4.28 18.78
C SER A 64 -1.79 -2.95 18.11
N SER A 65 -2.20 -1.90 18.86
CA SER A 65 -2.71 -0.66 18.27
C SER A 65 -1.72 0.02 17.32
N ARG A 66 -0.43 0.08 17.71
CA ARG A 66 0.64 0.61 16.86
C ARG A 66 0.77 -0.24 15.58
N TYR A 67 0.78 -1.56 15.73
CA TYR A 67 0.94 -2.45 14.59
C TYR A 67 -0.26 -2.37 13.63
N ARG A 68 -1.49 -2.31 14.13
CA ARG A 68 -2.70 -2.12 13.32
C ARG A 68 -2.71 -0.79 12.57
N ALA A 69 -2.25 0.29 13.20
CA ALA A 69 -2.11 1.58 12.54
C ALA A 69 -1.09 1.52 11.37
N TRP A 70 0.04 0.82 11.55
CA TRP A 70 1.00 0.56 10.45
C TRP A 70 0.35 -0.19 9.29
N LEU A 71 -0.37 -1.28 9.58
CA LEU A 71 -1.01 -2.10 8.56
C LEU A 71 -2.06 -1.31 7.77
N LEU A 72 -2.85 -0.47 8.44
CA LEU A 72 -3.80 0.43 7.77
C LEU A 72 -3.07 1.45 6.89
N TYR A 73 -2.02 2.08 7.39
CA TYR A 73 -1.23 3.06 6.63
C TYR A 73 -0.64 2.44 5.37
N GLN A 74 0.00 1.27 5.49
CA GLN A 74 0.61 0.57 4.37
C GLN A 74 -0.42 0.04 3.37
N THR A 75 -1.57 -0.44 3.84
CA THR A 75 -2.69 -0.83 2.96
C THR A 75 -3.16 0.38 2.13
N GLY A 76 -3.32 1.54 2.75
CA GLY A 76 -3.65 2.78 2.04
C GLY A 76 -2.58 3.18 1.02
N ASN A 77 -1.29 3.04 1.37
CA ASN A 77 -0.17 3.37 0.46
C ASN A 77 -0.17 2.48 -0.78
N CYS A 78 -0.48 1.21 -0.64
CA CYS A 78 -0.58 0.29 -1.76
C CYS A 78 -1.74 0.63 -2.72
N LEU A 79 -2.84 1.14 -2.18
CA LEU A 79 -4.09 1.34 -2.91
C LEU A 79 -4.26 2.75 -3.48
N ARG A 80 -3.54 3.77 -2.98
CA ARG A 80 -3.80 5.19 -3.31
C ARG A 80 -3.80 5.51 -4.80
N ASN A 81 -3.08 4.75 -5.63
CA ASN A 81 -3.00 4.95 -7.08
C ASN A 81 -3.94 4.04 -7.88
N THR A 82 -4.29 2.87 -7.36
CA THR A 82 -5.03 1.82 -8.08
C THR A 82 -6.49 1.74 -7.67
N ASP A 83 -6.79 2.05 -6.41
CA ASP A 83 -8.13 2.15 -5.84
C ASP A 83 -8.19 3.30 -4.81
N PRO A 84 -8.21 4.56 -5.28
CA PRO A 84 -8.25 5.73 -4.40
C PRO A 84 -9.44 5.73 -3.42
N PRO A 85 -10.68 5.30 -3.78
CA PRO A 85 -11.78 5.19 -2.83
C PRO A 85 -11.48 4.26 -1.65
N VAL A 86 -10.92 3.08 -1.90
CA VAL A 86 -10.56 2.15 -0.81
C VAL A 86 -9.38 2.68 0.00
N ALA A 87 -8.39 3.31 -0.63
CA ALA A 87 -7.30 3.96 0.08
C ALA A 87 -7.81 5.05 1.04
N THR A 88 -8.74 5.90 0.57
CA THR A 88 -9.38 6.95 1.38
C THR A 88 -10.10 6.36 2.58
N LYS A 89 -10.90 5.31 2.39
CA LYS A 89 -11.57 4.62 3.50
C LYS A 89 -10.56 4.06 4.50
N THR A 90 -9.44 3.52 4.02
CA THR A 90 -8.42 2.89 4.86
C THR A 90 -7.67 3.92 5.71
N TYR A 91 -7.23 5.03 5.13
CA TYR A 91 -6.61 6.13 5.90
C TYR A 91 -7.59 6.77 6.87
N THR A 92 -8.85 6.95 6.48
CA THR A 92 -9.89 7.48 7.38
C THR A 92 -10.06 6.58 8.61
N ARG A 93 -10.06 5.26 8.38
CA ARG A 93 -10.10 4.27 9.47
C ARG A 93 -8.89 4.39 10.40
N LEU A 94 -7.68 4.58 9.86
CA LEU A 94 -6.49 4.84 10.68
C LEU A 94 -6.67 6.08 11.56
N LEU A 95 -7.11 7.20 10.99
CA LEU A 95 -7.30 8.45 11.74
C LEU A 95 -8.41 8.36 12.79
N THR A 96 -9.41 7.50 12.55
CA THR A 96 -10.53 7.31 13.48
C THR A 96 -10.17 6.36 14.61
N GLU A 97 -9.54 5.21 14.30
CA GLU A 97 -9.22 4.17 15.28
C GLU A 97 -7.90 4.46 16.03
N TYR A 98 -6.95 5.16 15.39
CA TYR A 98 -5.58 5.37 15.88
C TYR A 98 -5.09 6.82 15.66
N PRO A 99 -5.80 7.84 16.16
CA PRO A 99 -5.46 9.25 15.93
C PRO A 99 -4.08 9.64 16.48
N ASP A 100 -3.62 9.02 17.56
CA ASP A 100 -2.32 9.32 18.19
C ASP A 100 -1.15 8.48 17.62
N SER A 101 -1.40 7.72 16.55
CA SER A 101 -0.36 6.88 15.96
C SER A 101 0.69 7.72 15.20
N PRO A 102 1.95 7.25 15.11
CA PRO A 102 3.00 7.95 14.34
C PRO A 102 2.69 8.15 12.86
N TRP A 103 1.68 7.46 12.32
CA TRP A 103 1.29 7.53 10.91
C TRP A 103 0.06 8.40 10.66
N ALA A 104 -0.57 8.94 11.71
CA ALA A 104 -1.79 9.73 11.56
C ALA A 104 -1.56 10.98 10.69
N ASP A 105 -0.57 11.80 11.01
CA ASP A 105 -0.29 13.03 10.24
C ASP A 105 0.02 12.75 8.77
N ILE A 106 0.78 11.68 8.50
CA ILE A 106 1.15 11.30 7.14
C ILE A 106 -0.06 10.70 6.41
N ALA A 107 -0.90 9.89 7.06
CA ALA A 107 -2.15 9.39 6.49
C ALA A 107 -3.12 10.53 6.14
N ALA A 108 -3.23 11.55 7.00
CA ALA A 108 -4.02 12.74 6.71
C ALA A 108 -3.47 13.53 5.51
N ALA A 109 -2.15 13.60 5.35
CA ALA A 109 -1.53 14.19 4.16
C ALA A 109 -1.84 13.37 2.89
N GLN A 110 -1.79 12.04 2.95
CA GLN A 110 -2.15 11.17 1.82
C GLN A 110 -3.62 11.35 1.41
N LEU A 111 -4.54 11.50 2.37
CA LEU A 111 -5.94 11.79 2.08
C LEU A 111 -6.13 13.10 1.32
N ARG A 112 -5.48 14.18 1.78
CA ARG A 112 -5.54 15.47 1.07
C ARG A 112 -4.97 15.36 -0.34
N LEU A 113 -3.91 14.56 -0.51
CA LEU A 113 -3.32 14.34 -1.82
C LEU A 113 -4.28 13.59 -2.76
N ILE A 114 -4.93 12.52 -2.28
CA ILE A 114 -5.94 11.78 -3.06
C ILE A 114 -7.10 12.70 -3.47
N ASP A 115 -7.64 13.48 -2.52
CA ASP A 115 -8.73 14.44 -2.79
C ASP A 115 -8.33 15.45 -3.88
N TRP A 116 -7.13 16.01 -3.77
CA TRP A 116 -6.59 16.92 -4.77
C TRP A 116 -6.47 16.27 -6.16
N TYR A 117 -5.92 15.05 -6.25
CA TYR A 117 -5.80 14.33 -7.52
C TYR A 117 -7.16 14.03 -8.17
N LEU A 118 -8.16 13.67 -7.36
CA LEU A 118 -9.51 13.36 -7.85
C LEU A 118 -10.26 14.61 -8.30
N LYS A 119 -10.02 15.75 -7.65
CA LYS A 119 -10.71 17.02 -7.94
C LYS A 119 -10.09 17.80 -9.10
N ASP A 120 -8.77 17.96 -9.07
CA ASP A 120 -8.08 18.92 -9.95
C ASP A 120 -7.46 18.25 -11.19
N GLU A 121 -7.49 16.91 -11.27
CA GLU A 121 -6.91 16.09 -12.35
C GLU A 121 -5.53 16.60 -12.86
N PRO A 122 -4.57 16.92 -11.99
CA PRO A 122 -3.35 17.64 -12.36
C PRO A 122 -2.46 16.87 -13.35
N HIS A 123 -2.61 15.55 -13.45
CA HIS A 123 -1.95 14.73 -14.46
C HIS A 123 -2.32 15.14 -15.90
N LYS A 124 -3.53 15.67 -16.13
CA LYS A 124 -3.95 16.19 -17.44
C LYS A 124 -3.20 17.47 -17.82
N LEU A 125 -2.75 18.24 -16.84
CA LEU A 125 -1.98 19.47 -17.07
C LEU A 125 -0.53 19.16 -17.45
N VAL A 126 0.03 18.04 -16.96
CA VAL A 126 1.39 17.61 -17.30
C VAL A 126 1.42 16.96 -18.67
N ALA A 127 0.46 16.08 -18.99
CA ALA A 127 0.37 15.45 -20.31
C ALA A 127 0.19 16.47 -21.44
N SER A 128 -0.62 17.52 -21.22
CA SER A 128 -0.82 18.57 -22.23
C SER A 128 0.41 19.47 -22.42
N ALA A 129 1.28 19.57 -21.41
CA ALA A 129 2.54 20.32 -21.51
C ALA A 129 3.61 19.51 -22.27
N GLU A 130 3.69 18.19 -22.06
CA GLU A 130 4.61 17.30 -22.79
C GLU A 130 4.24 17.21 -24.28
N GLU A 131 2.95 17.12 -24.61
CA GLU A 131 2.47 17.12 -26.01
C GLU A 131 2.67 18.47 -26.74
N ALA A 132 2.81 19.57 -25.99
CA ALA A 132 3.05 20.90 -26.54
C ALA A 132 4.53 21.16 -26.84
N ASP A 133 5.45 20.51 -26.12
CA ASP A 133 6.91 20.60 -26.35
C ASP A 133 7.39 19.70 -27.51
N GLU A 134 6.58 18.73 -27.94
CA GLU A 134 6.87 17.84 -29.08
C GLU A 134 6.36 18.36 -30.45
N LYS A 135 5.74 19.55 -30.51
CA LYS A 135 5.26 20.19 -31.75
C LYS A 135 6.07 21.43 -32.14
#